data_AF-A0A2T2R953-F1
#
_entry.id   AF-A0A2T2R953-F1
#
_cell.length_a   1.000
_cell.length_b   1.000
_cell.length_c   1.000
_cell.angle_alpha   90.00
_cell.angle_beta   90.00
_cell.angle_gamma   90.00
#
_symmetry.space_group_name_H-M   'P 1'
#
loop_
_entity.id
_entity.type
_entity.pdbx_description
1 polymer ?
#
loop_
_entity_poly.entity_id
_entity_poly.type
_entity_poly.pdbx_seq_one_letter_code
_entity_poly.pdbx_strand_id
1 'polypeptide(L)'
;MSARTDAEAAYFALLRAIDERDALLRERDYLHAERDRLDAFAEELRHGETALPRPPTRAVSATTKPLLEALGSRRAAVIEALDRVDERIEAAEAFVTECEAEHQRLRSG
;
A
#
# COMPACT_ATOMS: atom_id res chain seq x y z
N MET A 1 -2.24 3.78 -40.30
CA MET A 1 -1.58 2.72 -39.50
C MET A 1 -2.20 1.38 -39.90
N SER A 2 -1.46 0.28 -39.80
CA SER A 2 -1.96 -1.05 -40.16
C SER A 2 -2.70 -1.66 -38.97
N ALA A 3 -3.79 -2.40 -39.20
CA ALA A 3 -4.56 -3.09 -38.15
C ALA A 3 -3.68 -3.95 -37.23
N ARG A 4 -2.59 -4.53 -37.77
CA ARG A 4 -1.59 -5.26 -36.98
C ARG A 4 -0.84 -4.35 -35.99
N THR A 5 -0.45 -3.16 -36.43
CA THR A 5 0.24 -2.17 -35.58
C THR A 5 -0.67 -1.68 -34.47
N ASP A 6 -1.95 -1.50 -34.76
CA ASP A 6 -2.96 -1.05 -33.77
C ASP A 6 -3.20 -2.14 -32.71
N ALA A 7 -3.30 -3.41 -33.13
CA ALA A 7 -3.42 -4.54 -32.22
C ALA A 7 -2.16 -4.74 -31.34
N GLU A 8 -0.96 -4.57 -31.91
CA GLU A 8 0.30 -4.61 -31.15
C GLU A 8 0.39 -3.46 -30.13
N ALA A 9 -0.02 -2.24 -30.50
CA ALA A 9 -0.07 -1.11 -29.59
C ALA A 9 -1.03 -1.33 -28.42
N ALA A 10 -2.23 -1.85 -28.69
CA ALA A 10 -3.22 -2.17 -27.65
C ALA A 10 -2.72 -3.27 -26.69
N TYR A 11 -2.00 -4.27 -27.23
CA TYR A 11 -1.38 -5.31 -26.40
C TYR A 11 -0.32 -4.74 -25.44
N PHE A 12 0.55 -3.86 -25.91
CA PHE A 12 1.55 -3.22 -25.04
C PHE A 12 0.92 -2.28 -24.00
N ALA A 13 -0.17 -1.59 -24.36
CA ALA A 13 -0.94 -0.80 -23.40
C ALA A 13 -1.52 -1.67 -22.29
N LEU A 14 -2.10 -2.82 -22.64
CA LEU A 14 -2.61 -3.80 -21.68
C LEU A 14 -1.51 -4.33 -20.75
N LEU A 15 -0.36 -4.74 -21.30
CA LEU A 15 0.77 -5.21 -20.48
C LEU A 15 1.21 -4.16 -19.47
N ARG A 16 1.34 -2.91 -19.91
CA ARG A 16 1.72 -1.80 -19.03
C ARG A 16 0.68 -1.55 -17.94
N ALA A 17 -0.62 -1.63 -18.27
CA ALA A 17 -1.70 -1.48 -17.31
C ALA A 17 -1.66 -2.56 -16.23
N ILE A 18 -1.39 -3.81 -16.63
CA ILE A 18 -1.23 -4.95 -15.71
C ILE A 18 -0.02 -4.73 -14.80
N ASP A 19 1.13 -4.35 -15.36
CA ASP A 19 2.35 -4.09 -14.58
C ASP A 19 2.14 -2.98 -13.53
N GLU A 20 1.40 -1.93 -13.89
CA GLU A 20 1.06 -0.83 -12.99
C GLU A 20 0.13 -1.30 -11.86
N ARG A 21 -0.96 -2.03 -12.17
CA ARG A 21 -1.84 -2.63 -11.16
C ARG A 21 -1.05 -3.53 -10.21
N ASP A 22 -0.19 -4.38 -10.74
CA ASP A 22 0.60 -5.31 -9.92
C ASP A 22 1.62 -4.58 -9.03
N ALA A 23 2.15 -3.44 -9.48
CA ALA A 23 2.98 -2.58 -8.64
C ALA A 23 2.20 -1.97 -7.48
N LEU A 24 0.96 -1.54 -7.71
CA LEU A 24 0.07 -1.02 -6.66
C LEU A 24 -0.28 -2.10 -5.63
N LEU A 25 -0.56 -3.33 -6.08
CA LEU A 25 -0.83 -4.45 -5.16
C LEU A 25 0.37 -4.73 -4.25
N ARG A 26 1.59 -4.71 -4.80
CA ARG A 26 2.82 -4.85 -3.99
C ARG A 26 3.01 -3.68 -3.02
N GLU A 27 2.68 -2.45 -3.42
CA GLU A 27 2.71 -1.28 -2.55
C GLU A 27 1.73 -1.45 -1.38
N ARG A 28 0.50 -1.92 -1.65
CA ARG A 28 -0.51 -2.20 -0.62
C ARG A 28 -0.03 -3.26 0.38
N ASP A 29 0.52 -4.36 -0.11
CA ASP A 29 1.04 -5.44 0.74
C ASP A 29 2.15 -4.93 1.67
N TYR A 30 3.05 -4.10 1.14
CA TYR A 30 4.08 -3.45 1.95
C TYR A 30 3.49 -2.55 3.03
N LEU A 31 2.47 -1.73 2.69
CA LEU A 31 1.83 -0.82 3.63
C LEU A 31 1.08 -1.56 4.75
N HIS A 32 0.42 -2.68 4.43
CA HIS A 32 -0.17 -3.55 5.45
C HIS A 32 0.90 -4.12 6.38
N ALA A 33 1.98 -4.68 5.84
CA ALA A 33 3.07 -5.21 6.64
C ALA A 33 3.76 -4.14 7.51
N GLU A 34 3.85 -2.90 7.02
CA GLU A 34 4.35 -1.76 7.79
C GLU A 34 3.41 -1.40 8.95
N ARG A 35 2.10 -1.34 8.69
CA ARG A 35 1.10 -1.09 9.74
C ARG A 35 1.18 -2.14 10.84
N ASP A 36 1.23 -3.41 10.47
CA ASP A 36 1.28 -4.52 11.43
C ASP A 36 2.57 -4.46 12.28
N ARG A 37 3.71 -4.08 11.66
CA ARG A 37 4.97 -3.85 12.38
C ARG A 37 4.87 -2.69 13.38
N LEU A 38 4.23 -1.59 13.00
CA LEU A 38 4.03 -0.43 13.89
C LEU A 38 3.11 -0.79 15.07
N ASP A 39 2.03 -1.53 14.81
CA ASP A 39 1.08 -1.96 15.83
C ASP A 39 1.75 -2.91 16.83
N ALA A 40 2.50 -3.90 16.34
CA ALA A 40 3.26 -4.83 17.17
C ALA A 40 4.30 -4.12 18.03
N PHE A 41 5.07 -3.18 17.46
CA PHE A 41 6.08 -2.43 18.19
C PHE A 41 5.45 -1.51 19.26
N ALA A 42 4.31 -0.88 18.96
CA ALA A 42 3.59 -0.08 19.93
C ALA A 42 3.04 -0.93 21.09
N GLU A 43 2.61 -2.16 20.81
CA GLU A 43 2.20 -3.12 21.84
C GLU A 43 3.37 -3.57 22.72
N GLU A 44 4.51 -3.91 22.12
CA GLU A 44 5.74 -4.29 22.82
C GLU A 44 6.21 -3.19 23.79
N LEU A 45 6.21 -1.93 23.33
CA LEU A 45 6.55 -0.77 24.17
C LEU A 45 5.62 -0.65 25.38
N ARG A 46 4.30 -0.74 25.15
CA ARG A 46 3.32 -0.65 26.24
C ARG A 46 3.48 -1.79 27.24
N HIS A 47 3.72 -3.01 26.76
CA HIS A 47 3.92 -4.17 27.62
C HIS A 47 5.19 -4.03 28.46
N GLY A 48 6.30 -3.61 27.83
CA GLY A 48 7.57 -3.34 28.51
C GLY A 48 7.45 -2.30 29.62
N GLU A 49 6.68 -1.23 29.42
CA GLU A 49 6.43 -0.23 30.46
C GLU A 49 5.65 -0.78 31.66
N THR A 50 4.61 -1.60 31.39
CA THR A 50 3.79 -2.19 32.46
C THR A 50 4.54 -3.22 33.31
N ALA A 51 5.62 -3.80 32.79
CA ALA A 51 6.46 -4.76 33.52
C ALA A 51 7.46 -4.11 34.49
N LEU A 52 7.60 -2.78 34.49
CA LEU A 52 8.59 -2.07 35.31
C LEU A 52 8.08 -1.75 36.73
N PRO A 53 8.91 -1.93 37.77
CA PRO A 53 8.60 -1.41 39.10
C PRO A 53 8.48 0.12 39.12
N ARG A 54 7.69 0.69 40.03
CA ARG A 54 7.32 2.12 40.03
C ARG A 54 8.48 3.14 39.95
N PRO A 55 9.66 2.94 40.58
CA PRO A 55 10.74 3.93 40.50
C PRO A 55 11.29 4.15 39.08
N PRO A 56 11.65 3.11 38.28
CA PRO A 56 12.10 3.29 36.90
C PRO A 56 11.01 3.71 35.91
N THR A 57 9.71 3.52 36.21
CA THR A 57 8.62 3.80 35.27
C THR A 57 8.60 5.27 34.80
N ARG A 58 8.82 6.26 35.68
CA ARG A 58 8.74 7.68 35.28
C ARG A 58 9.80 8.09 34.26
N ALA A 59 11.03 7.60 34.42
CA ALA A 59 12.11 7.91 33.50
C ALA A 59 11.89 7.25 32.14
N VAL A 60 11.45 5.99 32.14
CA VAL A 60 11.11 5.25 30.92
C VAL A 60 9.92 5.89 30.20
N SER A 61 8.84 6.24 30.90
CA SER A 61 7.67 6.87 30.29
C SER A 61 7.96 8.24 29.68
N ALA A 62 8.93 8.99 30.21
CA ALA A 62 9.36 10.25 29.59
C ALA A 62 10.00 10.03 28.21
N THR A 63 10.64 8.88 27.97
CA THR A 63 11.24 8.51 26.68
C THR A 63 10.29 7.75 25.75
N THR A 64 9.41 6.91 26.30
CA THR A 64 8.47 6.12 25.50
C THR A 64 7.35 6.97 24.91
N LYS A 65 6.90 8.02 25.63
CA LYS A 65 5.78 8.84 25.17
C LYS A 65 6.04 9.54 23.83
N PRO A 66 7.18 10.25 23.63
CA PRO A 66 7.51 10.81 22.32
C PRO A 66 7.63 9.75 21.22
N LEU A 67 8.13 8.55 21.55
CA LEU A 67 8.22 7.45 20.60
C LEU A 67 6.84 6.93 20.18
N LEU A 68 5.90 6.76 21.12
CA LEU A 68 4.51 6.39 20.83
C LEU A 68 3.79 7.45 19.99
N GLU A 69 4.06 8.74 20.23
CA GLU A 69 3.53 9.84 19.41
C GLU A 69 4.06 9.78 17.98
N ALA A 70 5.36 9.53 17.81
CA ALA A 70 5.99 9.36 16.49
C ALA A 70 5.43 8.13 15.74
N LEU A 71 5.25 7.00 16.44
CA LEU A 71 4.62 5.80 15.89
C LEU A 71 3.17 6.06 15.48
N GLY A 72 2.40 6.77 16.31
CA GLY A 72 1.02 7.15 16.01
C GLY A 72 0.94 8.00 14.73
N SER A 73 1.85 8.96 14.59
CA SER A 73 1.94 9.83 13.41
C SER A 73 2.30 9.04 12.15
N ARG A 74 3.29 8.14 12.25
CA ARG A 74 3.67 7.25 11.15
C ARG A 74 2.54 6.32 10.74
N ARG A 75 1.83 5.74 11.72
CA ARG A 75 0.67 4.88 11.49
C ARG A 75 -0.46 5.60 10.77
N ALA A 76 -0.76 6.84 11.17
CA ALA A 76 -1.75 7.67 10.48
C ALA A 76 -1.37 7.88 9.00
N ALA A 77 -0.11 8.23 8.73
CA ALA A 77 0.38 8.38 7.36
C ALA A 77 0.30 7.09 6.53
N VAL A 78 0.53 5.93 7.15
CA VAL A 78 0.37 4.61 6.48
C VAL A 78 -1.09 4.31 6.16
N ILE A 79 -2.03 4.64 7.06
CA ILE A 79 -3.47 4.47 6.81
C ILE A 79 -3.91 5.35 5.64
N GLU A 80 -3.55 6.63 5.65
CA GLU A 80 -3.87 7.53 4.53
C GLU A 80 -3.23 7.06 3.21
N ALA A 81 -2.05 6.43 3.26
CA ALA A 81 -1.42 5.85 2.08
C ALA A 81 -2.16 4.61 1.57
N LEU A 82 -2.68 3.76 2.48
CA LEU A 82 -3.51 2.62 2.12
C LEU A 82 -4.79 3.08 1.41
N ASP A 83 -5.50 4.06 1.97
CA ASP A 83 -6.72 4.60 1.37
C ASP A 83 -6.47 5.09 -0.07
N ARG A 84 -5.38 5.85 -0.28
CA ARG A 84 -4.99 6.32 -1.62
C ARG A 84 -4.56 5.21 -2.56
N VAL A 85 -3.90 4.17 -2.06
CA VAL A 85 -3.48 3.03 -2.88
C VAL A 85 -4.68 2.20 -3.31
N ASP A 86 -5.66 2.00 -2.43
CA ASP A 86 -6.89 1.29 -2.77
C ASP A 86 -7.67 2.03 -3.86
N GLU A 87 -7.82 3.35 -3.76
CA GLU A 87 -8.42 4.18 -4.83
C GLU A 87 -7.67 4.02 -6.17
N ARG A 88 -6.33 3.99 -6.14
CA ARG A 88 -5.50 3.81 -7.34
C ARG A 88 -5.62 2.40 -7.92
N ILE A 89 -5.77 1.38 -7.08
CA ILE A 89 -5.98 -0.01 -7.51
C ILE A 89 -7.30 -0.11 -8.25
N GLU A 90 -8.39 0.43 -7.69
CA GLU A 90 -9.71 0.43 -8.33
C GLU A 90 -9.65 1.09 -9.72
N ALA A 91 -8.98 2.25 -9.82
CA ALA A 91 -8.78 2.92 -11.09
C ALA A 91 -7.93 2.10 -12.08
N ALA A 92 -6.87 1.45 -11.62
CA ALA A 92 -6.01 0.61 -12.45
C ALA A 92 -6.73 -0.66 -12.94
N GLU A 93 -7.58 -1.28 -12.11
CA GLU A 93 -8.41 -2.43 -12.48
C GLU A 93 -9.44 -2.07 -13.55
N ALA A 94 -10.10 -0.91 -13.41
CA ALA A 94 -10.98 -0.39 -14.44
C ALA A 94 -10.23 -0.16 -15.76
N PHE A 95 -9.04 0.45 -15.70
CA PHE A 95 -8.23 0.71 -16.89
C PHE A 95 -7.72 -0.58 -17.58
N VAL A 96 -7.34 -1.59 -16.81
CA VAL A 96 -7.00 -2.93 -17.35
C VAL A 96 -8.20 -3.51 -18.11
N THR A 97 -9.40 -3.42 -17.52
CA THR A 97 -10.64 -3.92 -18.15
C THR A 97 -10.92 -3.23 -19.49
N GLU A 98 -10.72 -1.91 -19.56
CA GLU A 98 -10.85 -1.15 -20.81
C GLU A 98 -9.82 -1.60 -21.86
N CYS A 99 -8.56 -1.77 -21.45
CA CYS A 99 -7.49 -2.23 -22.33
C CYS A 99 -7.73 -3.66 -22.86
N GLU A 100 -8.26 -4.56 -22.03
CA GLU A 100 -8.64 -5.92 -22.42
C GLU A 100 -9.75 -5.91 -23.48
N ALA A 101 -10.80 -5.09 -23.26
CA ALA A 101 -11.90 -4.95 -24.21
C ALA A 101 -11.42 -4.37 -25.55
N GLU A 102 -10.57 -3.35 -25.52
CA GLU A 102 -9.98 -2.74 -26.70
C GLU A 102 -9.15 -3.75 -27.49
N HIS A 103 -8.22 -4.44 -26.81
CA HIS A 103 -7.36 -5.44 -27.43
C HIS A 103 -8.17 -6.58 -28.06
N GLN A 104 -9.20 -7.08 -27.36
CA GLN A 104 -10.06 -8.15 -27.86
C GLN A 104 -10.83 -7.72 -29.12
N ARG A 105 -11.35 -6.49 -29.13
CA ARG A 105 -12.06 -5.93 -30.28
C ARG A 105 -11.14 -5.76 -31.51
N LEU A 106 -9.88 -5.39 -31.33
CA LEU A 106 -8.91 -5.31 -32.42
C LEU A 106 -8.44 -6.68 -32.92
N ARG A 107 -8.57 -7.75 -32.10
CA ARG A 107 -8.26 -9.12 -32.53
C ARG A 107 -9.39 -9.81 -33.28
N SER A 108 -10.63 -9.39 -33.06
CA SER A 108 -11.83 -9.99 -33.67
C SER A 108 -12.36 -9.26 -34.90
N GLY A 109 -11.90 -8.03 -35.15
CA GLY A 109 -12.15 -7.26 -36.38
C GLY A 109 -11.12 -7.50 -37.46
#